data_AF-A0A3N0AS84-F1
#
_entry.id   AF-A0A3N0AS84-F1
#
_cell.length_a   1.000
_cell.length_b   1.000
_cell.length_c   1.000
_cell.angle_alpha   90.00
_cell.angle_beta   90.00
_cell.angle_gamma   90.00
#
_symmetry.space_group_name_H-M   'P 1'
#
loop_
_entity.id
_entity.type
_entity.pdbx_description
1 polymer ?
#
loop_
_entity_poly.entity_id
_entity_poly.type
_entity_poly.pdbx_seq_one_letter_code
_entity_poly.pdbx_strand_id
1 'polypeptide(L)'
;MVNKTFIPEGEAVPASQIGATLEALAATIAARRDADEASYTYRLLTGNVDDVLKKVMEESGEVALAAKDVEGWATSSLAAAVALEAASAGAGDAASDAEATDEGAGAPLSVQLPPEYGEAVDHLRYEAADVVYHLLVVLERYGITLDEFAAELNNRMTEGERPRGAVRLHDEFVRRGK
;
A
#
# COMPACT_ATOMS: atom_id res chain seq x y z
N MET A 1 -29.51 3.82 8.38
CA MET A 1 -28.31 3.39 9.13
C MET A 1 -28.21 4.21 10.39
N VAL A 2 -27.76 3.62 11.50
CA VAL A 2 -27.44 4.37 12.73
C VAL A 2 -26.21 5.22 12.42
N ASN A 3 -26.21 6.50 12.78
CA ASN A 3 -25.00 7.31 12.68
C ASN A 3 -23.99 6.82 13.73
N LYS A 4 -22.92 6.14 13.29
CA LYS A 4 -21.89 5.59 14.18
C LYS A 4 -20.70 6.51 14.37
N THR A 5 -20.63 7.59 13.60
CA THR A 5 -19.46 8.44 13.51
C THR A 5 -19.74 9.87 13.93
N PHE A 6 -18.71 10.55 14.43
CA PHE A 6 -18.76 11.97 14.72
C PHE A 6 -17.44 12.66 14.35
N ILE A 7 -17.51 13.96 14.09
CA ILE A 7 -16.35 14.85 13.99
C ILE A 7 -16.23 15.56 15.34
N PRO A 8 -15.02 15.67 15.93
CA PRO A 8 -14.82 16.42 17.16
C PRO A 8 -15.38 17.85 17.09
N GLU A 9 -15.94 18.33 18.20
CA GLU A 9 -16.56 19.65 18.27
C GLU A 9 -15.56 20.76 17.92
N GLY A 10 -15.96 21.66 17.01
CA GLY A 10 -15.12 22.77 16.56
C GLY A 10 -14.04 22.41 15.54
N GLU A 11 -13.98 21.16 15.08
CA GLU A 11 -13.03 20.70 14.08
C GLU A 11 -13.71 20.45 12.72
N ALA A 12 -12.92 20.57 11.63
CA ALA A 12 -13.38 20.33 10.27
C ALA A 12 -12.60 19.18 9.64
N VAL A 13 -13.24 18.46 8.70
CA VAL A 13 -12.61 17.33 8.01
C VAL A 13 -11.34 17.79 7.29
N PRO A 14 -10.21 17.09 7.46
CA PRO A 14 -8.97 17.44 6.79
C PRO A 14 -9.06 17.23 5.26
N ALA A 15 -8.48 18.14 4.49
CA ALA A 15 -8.36 17.99 3.03
C ALA A 15 -7.19 17.05 2.67
N SER A 16 -7.39 16.17 1.69
CA SER A 16 -6.37 15.23 1.22
C SER A 16 -6.62 14.81 -0.24
N GLN A 17 -5.56 14.72 -1.05
CA GLN A 17 -5.68 14.22 -2.43
C GLN A 17 -6.17 12.78 -2.45
N ILE A 18 -5.56 11.90 -1.63
CA ILE A 18 -5.98 10.50 -1.55
C ILE A 18 -7.41 10.40 -0.98
N GLY A 19 -7.78 11.29 -0.04
CA GLY A 19 -9.15 11.38 0.47
C GLY A 19 -10.16 11.67 -0.64
N ALA A 20 -9.93 12.73 -1.41
CA ALA A 20 -10.79 13.10 -2.53
C ALA A 20 -10.92 11.99 -3.58
N THR A 21 -9.82 11.27 -3.88
CA THR A 21 -9.85 10.13 -4.82
C THR A 21 -10.65 8.95 -4.26
N LEU A 22 -10.47 8.59 -2.99
CA LEU A 22 -11.21 7.49 -2.37
C LEU A 22 -12.71 7.81 -2.24
N GLU A 23 -13.06 9.05 -1.92
CA GLU A 23 -14.45 9.53 -1.91
C GLU A 23 -15.10 9.42 -3.29
N ALA A 24 -14.43 9.91 -4.34
CA ALA A 24 -14.92 9.83 -5.71
C ALA A 24 -15.05 8.38 -6.20
N LEU A 25 -14.10 7.51 -5.83
CA LEU A 25 -14.13 6.09 -6.16
C LEU A 25 -15.28 5.38 -5.44
N ALA A 26 -15.43 5.60 -4.13
CA ALA A 26 -16.53 5.03 -3.34
C ALA A 26 -17.90 5.48 -3.88
N ALA A 27 -18.06 6.76 -4.23
CA ALA A 27 -19.28 7.27 -4.85
C ALA A 27 -19.55 6.61 -6.22
N THR A 28 -18.51 6.39 -7.02
CA THR A 28 -18.61 5.67 -8.31
C THR A 28 -19.03 4.22 -8.10
N ILE A 29 -18.46 3.52 -7.13
CA ILE A 29 -18.81 2.13 -6.78
C ILE A 29 -20.26 2.05 -6.32
N ALA A 30 -20.69 2.94 -5.42
CA ALA A 30 -22.07 2.99 -4.93
C ALA A 30 -23.07 3.24 -6.07
N ALA A 31 -22.79 4.20 -6.96
CA ALA A 31 -23.63 4.49 -8.11
C ALA A 31 -23.75 3.30 -9.09
N ARG A 32 -22.74 2.41 -9.14
CA ARG A 32 -22.79 1.20 -9.98
C ARG A 32 -23.73 0.11 -9.47
N ARG A 33 -24.40 0.30 -8.33
CA ARG A 33 -25.54 -0.55 -7.93
C ARG A 33 -26.71 -0.47 -8.90
N ASP A 34 -26.92 0.70 -9.49
CA ASP A 34 -28.01 0.97 -10.42
C ASP A 34 -27.60 0.74 -11.89
N ALA A 35 -26.38 0.24 -12.12
CA ALA A 35 -25.91 -0.15 -13.44
C ALA A 35 -26.50 -1.51 -13.88
N ASP A 36 -26.18 -1.94 -15.09
CA ASP A 36 -26.58 -3.25 -15.61
C ASP A 36 -25.46 -4.31 -15.48
N GLU A 37 -25.78 -5.53 -15.91
CA GLU A 37 -24.86 -6.68 -15.86
C GLU A 37 -23.57 -6.50 -16.68
N ALA A 38 -23.49 -5.53 -17.60
CA ALA A 38 -22.24 -5.24 -18.32
C ALA A 38 -21.19 -4.62 -17.38
N SER A 39 -21.62 -3.89 -16.34
CA SER A 39 -20.75 -3.30 -15.34
C SER A 39 -20.08 -4.37 -14.48
N TYR A 40 -18.74 -4.38 -14.47
CA TYR A 40 -17.94 -5.25 -13.62
C TYR A 40 -18.31 -5.08 -12.14
N THR A 41 -18.37 -3.84 -11.66
CA THR A 41 -18.71 -3.54 -10.26
C THR A 41 -20.13 -3.94 -9.92
N TYR A 42 -21.08 -3.78 -10.84
CA TYR A 42 -22.46 -4.23 -10.61
C TYR A 42 -22.48 -5.72 -10.29
N ARG A 43 -21.81 -6.55 -11.12
CA ARG A 43 -21.71 -7.99 -10.89
C ARG A 43 -21.06 -8.32 -9.54
N LEU A 44 -20.03 -7.58 -9.13
CA LEU A 44 -19.42 -7.77 -7.81
C LEU A 44 -20.33 -7.34 -6.65
N LEU A 45 -21.19 -6.34 -6.84
CA LEU A 45 -22.11 -5.83 -5.82
C LEU A 45 -23.35 -6.72 -5.66
N THR A 46 -23.89 -7.26 -6.76
CA THR A 46 -25.19 -7.96 -6.79
C THR A 46 -25.08 -9.47 -7.01
N GLY A 47 -23.97 -9.95 -7.57
CA GLY A 47 -23.72 -11.35 -7.89
C GLY A 47 -23.29 -12.20 -6.69
N ASN A 48 -22.60 -13.32 -6.93
CA ASN A 48 -22.13 -14.17 -5.84
C ASN A 48 -21.12 -13.41 -4.96
N VAL A 49 -21.27 -13.53 -3.65
CA VAL A 49 -20.34 -12.95 -2.68
C VAL A 49 -18.93 -13.52 -2.82
N ASP A 50 -18.82 -14.79 -3.20
CA ASP A 50 -17.53 -15.45 -3.36
C ASP A 50 -16.66 -14.79 -4.44
N ASP A 51 -17.28 -14.17 -5.44
CA ASP A 51 -16.54 -13.56 -6.57
C ASP A 51 -15.73 -12.35 -6.10
N VAL A 52 -16.33 -11.46 -5.31
CA VAL A 52 -15.61 -10.30 -4.76
C VAL A 52 -14.63 -10.71 -3.65
N LEU A 53 -14.98 -11.70 -2.82
CA LEU A 53 -14.09 -12.17 -1.76
C LEU A 53 -12.85 -12.89 -2.31
N LYS A 54 -12.99 -13.65 -3.40
CA LYS A 54 -11.84 -14.23 -4.11
C LYS A 54 -10.91 -13.16 -4.63
N LYS A 55 -11.43 -12.08 -5.24
CA LYS A 55 -10.62 -10.95 -5.69
C LYS A 55 -9.83 -10.33 -4.53
N VAL A 56 -10.47 -10.03 -3.39
CA VAL A 56 -9.75 -9.48 -2.23
C VAL A 56 -8.56 -10.36 -1.82
N MET A 57 -8.72 -11.69 -1.81
CA MET A 57 -7.64 -12.62 -1.50
C MET A 57 -6.56 -12.71 -2.59
N GLU A 58 -6.98 -12.74 -3.86
CA GLU A 58 -6.10 -12.78 -5.03
C GLU A 58 -5.18 -11.54 -5.05
N GLU A 59 -5.76 -10.34 -5.02
CA GLU A 59 -5.02 -9.07 -5.07
C GLU A 59 -4.07 -8.92 -3.88
N SER A 60 -4.49 -9.36 -2.69
CA SER A 60 -3.62 -9.34 -1.50
C SER A 60 -2.40 -10.25 -1.66
N GLY A 61 -2.59 -11.40 -2.33
CA GLY A 61 -1.50 -12.31 -2.68
C GLY A 61 -0.57 -11.70 -3.74
N GLU A 62 -1.13 -11.05 -4.75
CA GLU A 62 -0.38 -10.41 -5.83
C GLU A 62 0.46 -9.23 -5.31
N VAL A 63 -0.07 -8.40 -4.39
CA VAL A 63 0.72 -7.39 -3.68
C VAL A 63 1.93 -8.00 -2.97
N ALA A 64 1.74 -9.12 -2.27
CA ALA A 64 2.82 -9.78 -1.54
C ALA A 64 3.89 -10.34 -2.49
N LEU A 65 3.49 -10.89 -3.64
CA LEU A 65 4.41 -11.40 -4.65
C LEU A 65 5.17 -10.26 -5.35
N ALA A 66 4.48 -9.21 -5.79
CA ALA A 66 5.10 -8.05 -6.43
C ALA A 66 6.12 -7.36 -5.50
N ALA A 67 5.81 -7.25 -4.20
CA ALA A 67 6.77 -6.74 -3.21
C ALA A 67 8.03 -7.62 -3.11
N LYS A 68 7.88 -8.95 -3.19
CA LYS A 68 9.04 -9.86 -3.20
C LYS A 68 9.86 -9.73 -4.48
N ASP A 69 9.24 -9.46 -5.61
CA ASP A 69 9.94 -9.24 -6.87
C ASP A 69 10.79 -7.95 -6.81
N VAL A 70 10.25 -6.87 -6.24
CA VAL A 70 11.01 -5.63 -5.98
C VAL A 70 12.25 -5.91 -5.12
N GLU A 71 12.07 -6.61 -3.99
CA GLU A 71 13.17 -6.99 -3.10
C GLU A 71 14.18 -7.93 -3.78
N GLY A 72 13.70 -8.85 -4.62
CA GLY A 72 14.52 -9.78 -5.37
C GLY A 72 15.45 -9.06 -6.36
N TRP A 73 14.94 -8.07 -7.09
CA TRP A 73 15.74 -7.23 -7.98
C TRP A 73 16.76 -6.40 -7.22
N ALA A 74 16.34 -5.72 -6.15
CA ALA A 74 17.26 -4.92 -5.32
C ALA A 74 18.41 -5.77 -4.74
N THR A 75 18.09 -6.95 -4.20
CA THR A 75 19.08 -7.88 -3.64
C THR A 75 20.05 -8.38 -4.70
N SER A 76 19.53 -8.75 -5.87
CA SER A 76 20.35 -9.27 -6.98
C SER A 76 21.30 -8.20 -7.52
N SER A 77 20.84 -6.94 -7.64
CA SER A 77 21.68 -5.82 -8.05
C SER A 77 22.79 -5.52 -7.05
N LEU A 78 22.48 -5.55 -5.74
CA LEU A 78 23.50 -5.38 -4.70
C LEU A 78 24.53 -6.50 -4.74
N ALA A 79 24.08 -7.76 -4.85
CA ALA A 79 24.98 -8.91 -4.94
C ALA A 79 25.91 -8.82 -6.17
N ALA A 80 25.38 -8.38 -7.32
CA ALA A 80 26.18 -8.15 -8.52
C ALA A 80 27.21 -7.04 -8.35
N ALA A 81 26.84 -5.93 -7.71
CA ALA A 81 27.74 -4.81 -7.44
C ALA A 81 28.90 -5.21 -6.49
N VAL A 82 28.58 -5.93 -5.41
CA VAL A 82 29.59 -6.44 -4.46
C VAL A 82 30.52 -7.44 -5.14
N ALA A 83 29.99 -8.33 -5.98
CA ALA A 83 30.80 -9.28 -6.72
C ALA A 83 31.76 -8.60 -7.71
N LEU A 84 31.30 -7.53 -8.38
CA LEU A 84 32.12 -6.73 -9.29
C LEU A 84 33.23 -5.98 -8.55
N GLU A 85 32.93 -5.38 -7.40
CA GLU A 85 33.91 -4.71 -6.56
C GLU A 85 35.00 -5.70 -6.09
N ALA A 86 34.60 -6.85 -5.56
CA ALA A 86 35.51 -7.90 -5.13
C ALA A 86 36.42 -8.40 -6.28
N ALA A 87 35.85 -8.55 -7.48
CA ALA A 87 36.64 -8.91 -8.68
C ALA A 87 37.63 -7.82 -9.09
N SER A 88 37.26 -6.54 -8.94
CA SER A 88 38.15 -5.41 -9.24
C SER A 88 39.30 -5.26 -8.24
N ALA A 89 39.05 -5.54 -6.95
CA ALA A 89 40.07 -5.53 -5.90
C ALA A 89 41.10 -6.67 -6.08
N GLY A 90 40.69 -7.82 -6.62
CA GLY A 90 41.59 -8.94 -6.91
C GLY A 90 42.48 -8.77 -8.15
N ALA A 91 42.28 -7.72 -8.95
CA ALA A 91 43.04 -7.46 -10.18
C ALA A 91 44.24 -6.51 -9.98
N GLY A 92 44.40 -5.92 -8.78
CA GLY A 92 45.50 -5.04 -8.43
C GLY A 92 46.34 -5.62 -7.29
N ASP A 93 47.30 -6.48 -7.60
CA ASP A 93 48.73 -6.18 -7.43
C ASP A 93 49.60 -7.43 -7.62
N ALA A 94 50.39 -7.42 -8.70
CA ALA A 94 51.74 -7.93 -8.67
C ALA A 94 52.66 -6.70 -8.72
N ALA A 95 53.13 -6.28 -7.55
CA ALA A 95 54.13 -5.25 -7.24
C ALA A 95 53.66 -3.79 -7.00
N SER A 96 53.45 -3.44 -5.72
CA SER A 96 54.22 -2.39 -5.04
C SER A 96 54.05 -2.42 -3.51
N ASP A 97 55.19 -2.51 -2.81
CA ASP A 97 55.32 -2.15 -1.40
C ASP A 97 55.08 -0.63 -1.24
N ALA A 98 53.95 -0.23 -0.66
CA ALA A 98 53.75 1.13 -0.14
C ALA A 98 52.77 1.13 1.04
N GLU A 99 53.09 1.95 2.04
CA GLU A 99 52.56 1.97 3.40
C GLU A 99 51.03 2.11 3.49
N ALA A 100 50.43 1.30 4.36
CA ALA A 100 49.00 1.31 4.65
C ALA A 100 48.59 2.56 5.44
N THR A 101 47.88 3.47 4.79
CA THR A 101 47.08 4.50 5.48
C THR A 101 45.65 3.99 5.69
N ASP A 102 45.26 3.87 6.96
CA ASP A 102 43.95 3.43 7.48
C ASP A 102 42.84 4.47 7.27
N GLU A 103 42.53 4.84 6.02
CA GLU A 103 41.32 5.60 5.71
C GLU A 103 40.13 4.64 5.46
N GLY A 104 39.76 3.89 6.49
CA GLY A 104 38.75 2.82 6.49
C GLY A 104 37.29 3.29 6.50
N ALA A 105 36.91 4.19 5.58
CA ALA A 105 35.53 4.39 5.20
C ALA A 105 35.45 4.35 3.67
N GLY A 106 35.44 3.14 3.11
CA GLY A 106 35.29 2.92 1.67
C GLY A 106 34.09 3.69 1.12
N ALA A 107 34.27 4.31 -0.05
CA ALA A 107 33.21 5.05 -0.72
C ALA A 107 31.94 4.19 -0.83
N PRO A 108 30.74 4.76 -0.64
CA PRO A 108 29.50 4.00 -0.69
C PRO A 108 29.38 3.26 -2.03
N LEU A 109 29.06 1.97 -1.97
CA LEU A 109 28.88 1.15 -3.15
C LEU A 109 27.70 1.68 -3.97
N SER A 110 27.96 2.16 -5.19
CA SER A 110 26.91 2.59 -6.11
C SER A 110 26.32 1.35 -6.79
N VAL A 111 25.06 1.04 -6.48
CA VAL A 111 24.31 -0.05 -7.12
C VAL A 111 23.45 0.52 -8.24
N GLN A 112 23.63 0.02 -9.46
CA GLN A 112 22.73 0.35 -10.57
C GLN A 112 21.60 -0.66 -10.62
N LEU A 113 20.36 -0.18 -10.45
CA LEU A 113 19.17 -1.00 -10.56
C LEU A 113 18.78 -1.22 -12.03
N PRO A 114 18.35 -2.43 -12.40
CA PRO A 114 17.93 -2.74 -13.76
C PRO A 114 16.51 -2.19 -14.02
N PRO A 115 16.09 -2.01 -15.29
CA PRO A 115 14.74 -1.54 -15.63
C PRO A 115 13.61 -2.35 -14.97
N GLU A 116 13.81 -3.66 -14.83
CA GLU A 116 12.88 -4.62 -14.24
C GLU A 116 12.55 -4.29 -12.78
N TYR A 117 13.45 -3.61 -12.06
CA TYR A 117 13.14 -3.09 -10.72
C TYR A 117 12.00 -2.06 -10.78
N GLY A 118 12.06 -1.13 -11.75
CA GLY A 118 11.02 -0.12 -11.92
C GLY A 118 9.69 -0.75 -12.32
N GLU A 119 9.73 -1.73 -13.21
CA GLU A 119 8.53 -2.50 -13.61
C GLU A 119 7.91 -3.24 -12.43
N ALA A 120 8.71 -3.86 -11.55
CA ALA A 120 8.23 -4.50 -10.34
C ALA A 120 7.60 -3.51 -9.36
N VAL A 121 8.17 -2.30 -9.22
CA VAL A 121 7.59 -1.23 -8.38
C VAL A 121 6.26 -0.75 -8.96
N ASP A 122 6.17 -0.59 -10.28
CA ASP A 122 4.94 -0.20 -10.96
C ASP A 122 3.85 -1.27 -10.80
N HIS A 123 4.23 -2.55 -10.91
CA HIS A 123 3.32 -3.68 -10.70
C HIS A 123 2.83 -3.74 -9.25
N LEU A 124 3.72 -3.55 -8.26
CA LEU A 124 3.34 -3.45 -6.85
C LEU A 124 2.31 -2.34 -6.60
N ARG A 125 2.51 -1.16 -7.21
CA ARG A 125 1.54 -0.05 -7.12
C ARG A 125 0.19 -0.43 -7.72
N TYR A 126 0.19 -1.15 -8.85
CA TYR A 126 -1.03 -1.60 -9.52
C TYR A 126 -1.84 -2.55 -8.63
N GLU A 127 -1.22 -3.61 -8.10
CA GLU A 127 -1.93 -4.59 -7.26
C GLU A 127 -2.40 -3.98 -5.94
N ALA A 128 -1.63 -3.04 -5.38
CA ALA A 128 -2.05 -2.32 -4.18
C ALA A 128 -3.33 -1.50 -4.42
N ALA A 129 -3.51 -0.95 -5.63
CA ALA A 129 -4.72 -0.25 -6.00
C ALA A 129 -5.90 -1.23 -6.15
N ASP A 130 -5.69 -2.41 -6.72
CA ASP A 130 -6.74 -3.43 -6.88
C ASP A 130 -7.21 -4.01 -5.54
N VAL A 131 -6.32 -4.18 -4.55
CA VAL A 131 -6.72 -4.49 -3.16
C VAL A 131 -7.69 -3.44 -2.62
N VAL A 132 -7.35 -2.15 -2.76
CA VAL A 132 -8.19 -1.05 -2.26
C VAL A 132 -9.52 -1.02 -2.99
N TYR A 133 -9.53 -1.16 -4.31
CA TYR A 133 -10.76 -1.17 -5.10
C TYR A 133 -11.71 -2.29 -4.64
N HIS A 134 -11.23 -3.55 -4.57
CA HIS A 134 -12.08 -4.67 -4.17
C HIS A 134 -12.51 -4.59 -2.71
N LEU A 135 -11.67 -4.06 -1.82
CA LEU A 135 -12.06 -3.76 -0.44
C LEU A 135 -13.22 -2.76 -0.38
N LEU A 136 -13.15 -1.65 -1.14
CA LEU A 136 -14.23 -0.67 -1.19
C LEU A 136 -15.54 -1.27 -1.73
N VAL A 137 -15.48 -2.18 -2.70
CA VAL A 137 -16.66 -2.92 -3.19
C VAL A 137 -17.26 -3.78 -2.09
N VAL A 138 -16.45 -4.47 -1.28
CA VAL A 138 -16.94 -5.26 -0.13
C VAL A 138 -17.58 -4.35 0.92
N LEU A 139 -16.91 -3.24 1.29
CA LEU A 139 -17.44 -2.30 2.27
C LEU A 139 -18.80 -1.75 1.81
N GLU A 140 -18.88 -1.30 0.56
CA GLU A 140 -20.14 -0.83 -0.03
C GLU A 140 -21.20 -1.94 0.02
N ARG A 141 -20.88 -3.16 -0.44
CA ARG A 141 -21.80 -4.31 -0.44
C ARG A 141 -22.46 -4.58 0.91
N TYR A 142 -21.74 -4.35 2.01
CA TYR A 142 -22.23 -4.53 3.38
C TYR A 142 -22.67 -3.24 4.08
N GLY A 143 -22.67 -2.10 3.38
CA GLY A 143 -23.13 -0.82 3.90
C GLY A 143 -22.20 -0.21 4.94
N ILE A 144 -20.90 -0.49 4.85
CA ILE A 144 -19.87 0.17 5.65
C ILE A 144 -19.42 1.41 4.89
N THR A 145 -19.73 2.59 5.43
CA THR A 145 -19.37 3.86 4.79
C THR A 145 -17.87 4.14 4.88
N LEU A 146 -17.36 4.99 3.98
CA LEU A 146 -15.97 5.42 4.03
C LEU A 146 -15.65 6.14 5.34
N ASP A 147 -16.60 6.87 5.91
CA ASP A 147 -16.47 7.52 7.22
C ASP A 147 -16.34 6.50 8.37
N GLU A 148 -17.15 5.44 8.36
CA GLU A 148 -17.05 4.35 9.34
C GLU A 148 -15.69 3.66 9.24
N PHE A 149 -15.23 3.38 8.01
CA PHE A 149 -13.93 2.76 7.78
C PHE A 149 -12.76 3.68 8.18
N ALA A 150 -12.81 4.95 7.81
CA ALA A 150 -11.82 5.95 8.20
C ALA A 150 -11.75 6.11 9.72
N ALA A 151 -12.90 6.13 10.39
CA ALA A 151 -12.97 6.19 11.84
C ALA A 151 -12.33 4.96 12.51
N GLU A 152 -12.51 3.77 11.94
CA GLU A 152 -11.83 2.56 12.41
C GLU A 152 -10.32 2.60 12.18
N LEU A 153 -9.85 3.14 11.04
CA LEU A 153 -8.42 3.35 10.80
C LEU A 153 -7.82 4.37 11.78
N ASN A 154 -8.55 5.44 12.08
CA ASN A 154 -8.16 6.48 13.04
C ASN A 154 -8.00 5.94 14.47
N ASN A 155 -8.66 4.83 14.81
CA ASN A 155 -8.50 4.16 16.11
C ASN A 155 -7.16 3.45 16.27
N ARG A 156 -6.42 3.23 15.17
CA ARG A 156 -5.08 2.62 15.16
C ARG A 156 -3.96 3.63 15.43
N MET A 157 -4.27 4.92 15.37
CA MET A 157 -3.36 6.02 15.66
C MET A 157 -3.51 6.49 17.09
N THR A 158 -2.39 6.88 17.71
CA THR A 158 -2.43 7.63 18.97
C THR A 158 -3.06 9.00 18.75
N GLU A 159 -3.42 9.68 19.84
CA GLU A 159 -4.01 11.02 19.78
C GLU A 159 -3.08 12.04 19.10
N GLY A 160 -1.76 11.91 19.26
CA GLY A 160 -0.77 12.81 18.65
C GLY A 160 -0.51 12.54 17.17
N GLU A 161 -0.80 11.33 16.68
CA GLU A 161 -0.61 10.95 15.27
C GLU A 161 -1.84 11.22 14.41
N ARG A 162 -3.03 11.14 15.01
CA ARG A 162 -4.29 11.29 14.30
C ARG A 162 -4.43 12.72 13.75
N PRO A 163 -4.88 12.90 12.49
CA PRO A 163 -5.19 14.22 11.97
C PRO A 163 -6.26 14.93 12.82
N ARG A 164 -6.10 16.24 13.02
CA ARG A 164 -7.17 17.07 13.57
C ARG A 164 -8.38 17.04 12.63
N GLY A 165 -9.57 16.94 13.21
CA GLY A 165 -10.84 16.82 12.53
C GLY A 165 -11.12 15.46 11.92
N ALA A 166 -10.26 14.46 12.19
CA ALA A 166 -10.50 13.10 11.75
C ALA A 166 -11.76 12.52 12.40
N VAL A 167 -12.62 11.91 11.56
CA VAL A 167 -13.85 11.24 11.97
C VAL A 167 -13.57 10.11 12.97
N ARG A 168 -14.46 9.94 13.96
CA ARG A 168 -14.32 8.96 15.04
C ARG A 168 -15.59 8.12 15.17
N LEU A 169 -15.45 6.88 15.62
CA LEU A 169 -16.59 6.05 16.01
C LEU A 169 -17.04 6.47 17.41
N HIS A 170 -18.35 6.43 17.67
CA HIS A 170 -18.83 6.47 19.04
C HIS A 170 -18.33 5.23 19.81
N ASP A 171 -18.01 5.41 21.09
CA ASP A 171 -17.35 4.41 21.93
C ASP A 171 -18.12 3.08 21.98
N GLU A 172 -19.46 3.11 21.92
CA GLU A 172 -20.29 1.90 21.91
C GLU A 172 -20.08 1.00 20.68
N PHE A 173 -19.53 1.54 19.58
CA PHE A 173 -19.26 0.81 18.35
C PHE A 173 -17.81 0.31 18.25
N VAL A 174 -16.94 0.74 19.16
CA VAL A 174 -15.54 0.30 19.20
C VAL A 174 -15.43 -1.03 19.94
N ARG A 175 -15.50 -2.14 19.20
CA ARG A 175 -15.31 -3.49 19.76
C ARG A 175 -13.86 -3.93 19.59
N ARG A 176 -13.02 -3.61 20.58
CA ARG A 176 -11.70 -4.24 20.69
C ARG A 176 -11.92 -5.68 21.15
N GLY A 177 -11.87 -6.64 20.22
CA GLY A 177 -11.78 -8.06 20.56
C GLY A 177 -10.64 -8.25 21.57
N LYS A 178 -10.88 -9.06 22.61
CA LYS A 178 -9.81 -9.57 23.47
C LYS A 178 -8.93 -10.53 22.69
#